data_AF-A0A929K9X6-F1
#
_entry.id   AF-A0A929K9X6-F1
#
_cell.length_a   1.000
_cell.length_b   1.000
_cell.length_c   1.000
_cell.angle_alpha   90.00
_cell.angle_beta   90.00
_cell.angle_gamma   90.00
#
_symmetry.space_group_name_H-M   'P 1'
#
loop_
_entity.id
_entity.type
_entity.pdbx_description
1 polymer ?
#
loop_
_entity_poly.entity_id
_entity_poly.type
_entity_poly.pdbx_seq_one_letter_code
_entity_poly.pdbx_strand_id
1 'polypeptide(L)' 'MNIYAGNLSYDLSEEDLKKAFEEFGQVESAKI' A
#
# COMPACT_ATOMS: atom_id res chain seq x y z
N MET A 1 -13.15 0.33 0.37
CA MET A 1 -12.88 -0.80 1.30
C MET A 1 -11.45 -0.61 1.78
N ASN A 2 -11.21 -0.69 3.09
CA ASN A 2 -9.87 -0.46 3.64
C ASN A 2 -9.30 -1.79 4.12
N ILE A 3 -8.01 -2.01 3.87
CA ILE A 3 -7.27 -3.19 4.33
C ILE A 3 -6.10 -2.73 5.20
N TYR A 4 -5.70 -3.58 6.14
CA TYR A 4 -4.53 -3.35 6.96
C TYR A 4 -3.46 -4.38 6.60
N ALA A 5 -2.28 -3.89 6.21
CA ALA A 5 -1.12 -4.72 5.91
C ALA A 5 -0.09 -4.55 7.02
N GLY A 6 0.17 -5.62 7.78
CA GLY A 6 1.18 -5.65 8.83
C GLY A 6 2.49 -6.28 8.37
N ASN A 7 3.50 -6.27 9.24
CA ASN A 7 4.82 -6.87 8.99
C ASN A 7 5.53 -6.29 7.74
N LEU A 8 5.34 -4.99 7.51
CA LEU A 8 5.99 -4.25 6.43
C LEU A 8 7.38 -3.79 6.88
N SER A 9 8.31 -3.66 5.93
CA SER A 9 9.62 -3.06 6.20
C SER A 9 9.48 -1.61 6.62
N TYR A 10 10.35 -1.14 7.53
CA TYR A 10 10.41 0.28 7.91
C TYR A 10 10.86 1.20 6.77
N ASP A 11 11.54 0.65 5.77
CA ASP A 11 12.01 1.39 4.60
C ASP A 11 10.95 1.50 3.49
N LEU A 12 9.79 0.86 3.67
CA LEU A 12 8.72 0.88 2.68
C LEU A 12 8.07 2.27 2.63
N SER A 13 7.79 2.78 1.43
CA SER A 13 7.08 4.05 1.25
C SER A 13 5.61 3.85 0.82
N GLU A 14 4.79 4.89 0.98
CA GLU A 14 3.41 4.88 0.49
C GLU A 14 3.31 4.68 -1.03
N GLU A 15 4.31 5.13 -1.79
CA GLU A 15 4.36 4.92 -3.24
C GLU A 15 4.58 3.45 -3.59
N ASP A 16 5.42 2.75 -2.81
CA ASP A 16 5.67 1.31 -3.01
C ASP A 16 4.41 0.50 -2.74
N LEU A 17 3.66 0.84 -1.69
CA LEU A 17 2.35 0.24 -1.42
C LEU A 17 1.37 0.51 -2.57
N LYS A 18 1.26 1.76 -3.03
CA LYS A 18 0.35 2.08 -4.15
C LYS A 18 0.69 1.28 -5.40
N LYS A 19 1.96 1.23 -5.79
CA LYS A 19 2.42 0.45 -6.96
C LYS A 19 2.15 -1.04 -6.80
N ALA A 20 2.40 -1.61 -5.62
CA ALA A 20 2.18 -3.03 -5.36
C ALA A 20 0.69 -3.41 -5.43
N PHE A 21 -0.22 -2.51 -5.06
CA PHE A 21 -1.67 -2.76 -5.07
C PHE A 21 -2.40 -2.25 -6.32
N GLU A 22 -1.75 -1.43 -7.15
CA GLU A 22 -2.26 -0.89 -8.43
C GLU A 22 -2.68 -1.99 -9.40
N GLU A 23 -1.93 -3.10 -9.46
CA GLU A 23 -2.24 -4.23 -10.35
C GLU A 23 -3.57 -4.90 -10.02
N PHE A 24 -4.06 -4.75 -8.78
CA PHE A 24 -5.32 -5.32 -8.31
C PHE A 24 -6.49 -4.34 -8.37
N GLY A 25 -6.23 -3.08 -8.76
CA GLY A 25 -7.24 -2.04 -8.91
C GLY A 25 -6.76 -0.66 -8.49
N GLN A 26 -7.67 0.32 -8.56
CA GLN A 26 -7.34 1.70 -8.21
C GLN A 26 -7.13 1.84 -6.69
N VAL A 27 -5.94 2.28 -6.29
CA VAL A 27 -5.62 2.62 -4.90
C VAL A 27 -5.92 4.11 -4.66
N GLU A 28 -6.96 4.42 -3.90
CA GLU A 28 -7.31 5.82 -3.58
C GLU A 28 -6.33 6.46 -2.58
N SER A 29 -5.89 5.69 -1.60
CA SER A 29 -4.92 6.17 -0.59
C SER A 29 -4.18 5.00 0.06
N ALA A 30 -2.92 5.24 0.42
CA ALA A 30 -2.11 4.39 1.26
C ALA A 30 -1.55 5.26 2.38
N LYS A 31 -1.45 4.71 3.59
CA LYS A 31 -0.89 5.38 4.78
C LYS A 31 -0.05 4.38 5.55
N ILE A 32 1.08 4.83 6.07
CA ILE A 32 2.00 4.06 6.92
C ILE A 32 1.84 4.49 8.37
#